data_AF-A0A9J7LDH7-F1
#
_entry.id   AF-A0A9J7LDH7-F1
#
_cell.length_a   1.000
_cell.length_b   1.000
_cell.length_c   1.000
_cell.angle_alpha   90.00
_cell.angle_beta   90.00
_cell.angle_gamma   90.00
#
_symmetry.space_group_name_H-M   'P 1'
#
loop_
_entity.id
_entity.type
_entity.pdbx_description
1 polymer ?
#
loop_
_entity_poly.entity_id
_entity_poly.type
_entity_poly.pdbx_seq_one_letter_code
_entity_poly.pdbx_strand_id
1 'polypeptide(L)'
;MCFWCRHKATSHKRLHHLETCRPDRLYTCRPHIQTCRPDRLQTSRPDKPIRHKRYMIRSEDEPGPLASTSVFNFIKNVGARSPAPGGGSVSACVAAMGAALGAMVAFMTYEKRQFEQLDGKMRQLIPPLYATMNELIPFIDKDTTAFNDYMAACKLPKGTPEEQAVRDQAMQEDLKKAIQVPLAVMQTANRVWGQLQELHYHV
;
A
#
# COMPACT_ATOMS: atom_id res chain seq x y z
N MET A 1 11.68 26.42 32.98
CA MET A 1 11.69 27.89 32.93
C MET A 1 11.73 28.27 31.45
N CYS A 2 10.61 28.73 30.88
CA CYS A 2 10.31 30.16 30.63
C CYS A 2 11.27 30.77 29.58
N PHE A 3 10.91 31.58 28.59
CA PHE A 3 9.66 32.23 28.19
C PHE A 3 9.98 32.86 26.80
N TRP A 4 8.99 32.89 25.93
CA TRP A 4 8.69 33.92 24.94
C TRP A 4 9.64 35.15 24.83
N CYS A 5 10.12 35.48 23.62
CA CYS A 5 9.98 36.85 23.13
C CYS A 5 10.01 36.93 21.60
N ARG A 6 8.90 37.42 21.08
CA ARG A 6 8.53 37.72 19.70
C ARG A 6 8.81 39.21 19.50
N HIS A 7 9.37 39.66 18.38
CA HIS A 7 8.93 40.93 17.76
C HIS A 7 9.42 41.10 16.31
N LYS A 8 8.44 41.33 15.44
CA LYS A 8 8.56 41.86 14.07
C LYS A 8 8.83 43.37 14.11
N ALA A 9 9.57 43.88 13.14
CA ALA A 9 9.47 45.24 12.59
C ALA A 9 9.86 45.17 11.09
N THR A 10 8.91 45.17 10.15
CA THR A 10 8.40 46.33 9.38
C THR A 10 9.49 47.05 8.56
N SER A 11 9.57 46.83 7.24
CA SER A 11 8.84 47.53 6.15
C SER A 11 9.58 48.78 5.62
N HIS A 12 10.13 48.74 4.40
CA HIS A 12 9.64 49.50 3.24
C HIS A 12 10.60 49.52 2.02
N LYS A 13 10.01 49.32 0.82
CA LYS A 13 10.35 49.85 -0.52
C LYS A 13 11.63 49.30 -1.20
N ARG A 14 11.54 48.38 -2.18
CA ARG A 14 11.14 48.43 -3.62
C ARG A 14 12.21 49.02 -4.55
N LEU A 15 12.40 48.33 -5.70
CA LEU A 15 13.20 48.63 -6.92
C LEU A 15 14.66 48.11 -6.90
N HIS A 16 15.28 47.57 -7.96
CA HIS A 16 14.94 46.82 -9.18
C HIS A 16 16.32 46.52 -9.85
N HIS A 17 16.46 45.40 -10.57
CA HIS A 17 17.55 45.05 -11.54
C HIS A 17 18.97 44.77 -10.99
N LEU A 18 19.48 43.52 -11.10
CA LEU A 18 20.19 42.87 -12.23
C LEU A 18 21.56 43.48 -12.52
N GLU A 19 22.62 42.68 -12.34
CA GLU A 19 23.87 42.56 -13.16
C GLU A 19 25.06 42.04 -12.32
N THR A 20 25.40 40.75 -12.50
CA THR A 20 26.61 40.26 -13.19
C THR A 20 27.94 40.71 -12.58
N CYS A 21 28.58 39.80 -11.84
CA CYS A 21 30.01 39.90 -11.53
C CYS A 21 30.79 38.99 -12.49
N ARG A 22 31.59 39.60 -13.34
CA ARG A 22 32.63 38.99 -14.19
C ARG A 22 33.99 39.57 -13.73
N PRO A 23 35.12 39.03 -14.24
CA PRO A 23 36.22 38.46 -13.46
C PRO A 23 37.41 39.41 -13.32
N ASP A 24 38.38 39.13 -12.42
CA ASP A 24 39.81 39.45 -12.62
C ASP A 24 40.70 38.96 -11.47
N ARG A 25 41.61 38.02 -11.76
CA ARG A 25 43.05 38.06 -11.38
C ARG A 25 43.81 36.84 -11.92
N LEU A 26 44.77 37.15 -12.79
CA LEU A 26 45.72 36.27 -13.47
C LEU A 26 46.90 35.88 -12.56
N TYR A 27 47.35 34.62 -12.61
CA TYR A 27 48.78 34.26 -12.52
C TYR A 27 49.10 33.05 -13.43
N THR A 28 49.68 33.37 -14.59
CA THR A 28 50.72 32.69 -15.39
C THR A 28 50.80 31.16 -15.48
N CYS A 29 50.70 30.66 -16.72
CA CYS A 29 50.92 29.29 -17.18
C CYS A 29 52.39 28.80 -17.06
N ARG A 30 52.58 27.49 -16.83
CA ARG A 30 53.56 26.69 -17.60
C ARG A 30 52.92 25.39 -18.12
N PRO A 31 53.36 24.91 -19.30
CA PRO A 31 52.57 24.06 -20.17
C PRO A 31 52.94 22.58 -20.00
N HIS A 32 51.95 21.74 -19.78
CA HIS A 32 51.96 20.38 -20.30
C HIS A 32 50.52 20.03 -20.63
N ILE A 33 50.29 19.68 -21.89
CA ILE A 33 49.00 19.29 -22.42
C ILE A 33 48.53 18.03 -21.69
N GLN A 34 47.77 18.22 -20.62
CA GLN A 34 46.74 17.27 -20.22
C GLN A 34 45.49 17.74 -20.94
N THR A 35 45.21 17.13 -22.08
CA THR A 35 43.85 17.13 -22.61
C THR A 35 42.97 16.62 -21.48
N CYS A 36 42.09 17.48 -20.97
CA CYS A 36 40.96 17.06 -20.16
C CYS A 36 40.24 15.98 -20.98
N ARG A 37 40.46 14.71 -20.65
CA ARG A 37 39.51 13.67 -21.05
C ARG A 37 38.18 14.14 -20.48
N PRO A 38 37.12 14.33 -21.30
CA PRO A 38 35.81 14.50 -20.73
C PRO A 38 35.60 13.28 -19.84
N ASP A 39 35.31 13.57 -18.58
CA ASP A 39 35.01 12.58 -17.58
C ASP A 39 34.06 11.58 -18.21
N ARG A 40 34.43 10.32 -18.12
CA ARG A 40 33.69 9.22 -18.71
C ARG A 40 32.32 9.26 -18.04
N LEU A 41 31.35 9.95 -18.67
CA LEU A 41 29.94 9.79 -18.39
C LEU A 41 29.75 8.28 -18.45
N GLN A 42 29.65 7.66 -17.29
CA GLN A 42 29.08 6.34 -17.18
C GLN A 42 27.71 6.53 -17.80
N THR A 43 27.58 6.16 -19.07
CA THR A 43 26.28 6.06 -19.71
C THR A 43 25.54 5.08 -18.82
N SER A 44 24.68 5.61 -17.96
CA SER A 44 23.72 4.82 -17.23
C SER A 44 23.09 3.94 -18.29
N ARG A 45 23.29 2.62 -18.14
CA ARG A 45 22.63 1.66 -19.03
C ARG A 45 21.16 2.08 -19.01
N PRO A 46 20.51 2.26 -20.17
CA PRO A 46 19.10 2.61 -20.16
C PRO A 46 18.40 1.55 -19.30
N ASP A 47 17.74 1.99 -18.24
CA ASP A 47 16.96 1.10 -17.38
C ASP A 47 16.05 0.33 -18.32
N LYS A 48 16.34 -0.97 -18.47
CA LYS A 48 15.44 -1.85 -19.23
C LYS A 48 14.10 -1.70 -18.53
N PRO A 49 13.03 -1.25 -19.23
CA PRO A 49 11.76 -1.04 -18.57
C PRO A 49 11.37 -2.34 -17.89
N ILE A 50 11.15 -2.29 -16.57
CA ILE A 50 10.79 -3.46 -15.77
C ILE A 50 9.50 -4.03 -16.39
N ARG A 51 9.61 -5.19 -17.04
CA ARG A 51 8.54 -5.83 -17.84
C ARG A 51 7.34 -6.29 -17.02
N HIS A 52 7.43 -6.18 -15.68
CA HIS A 52 6.35 -6.28 -14.72
C HIS A 52 5.11 -5.43 -15.08
N LYS A 53 5.30 -4.30 -15.80
CA LYS A 53 4.19 -3.44 -16.24
C LYS A 53 3.10 -4.15 -17.05
N ARG A 54 3.39 -5.30 -17.68
CA ARG A 54 2.41 -6.03 -18.51
C ARG A 54 1.28 -6.68 -17.68
N TYR A 55 1.51 -6.93 -16.40
CA TYR A 55 0.57 -7.56 -15.48
C TYR A 55 -0.01 -6.60 -14.44
N MET A 56 0.25 -5.29 -14.56
CA MET A 56 -0.43 -4.29 -13.71
C MET A 56 -1.90 -4.23 -14.11
N ILE A 57 -2.71 -5.07 -13.48
CA ILE A 57 -4.16 -4.90 -13.44
C ILE A 57 -4.38 -3.65 -12.60
N ARG A 58 -4.72 -2.52 -13.23
CA ARG A 58 -5.15 -1.31 -12.52
C ARG A 58 -6.44 -1.66 -11.78
N SER A 59 -6.37 -1.88 -10.48
CA SER A 59 -7.55 -1.77 -9.62
C SER A 59 -7.78 -0.28 -9.38
N GLU A 60 -8.93 0.23 -9.82
CA GLU A 60 -9.34 1.64 -9.65
C GLU A 60 -10.01 1.88 -8.29
N ASP A 61 -9.86 0.95 -7.34
CA ASP A 61 -10.48 1.04 -6.02
C ASP A 61 -9.67 1.99 -5.12
N GLU A 62 -10.32 3.05 -4.67
CA GLU A 62 -9.76 3.94 -3.65
C GLU A 62 -9.48 3.14 -2.37
N PRO A 63 -8.24 3.14 -1.86
CA PRO A 63 -7.87 2.34 -0.71
C PRO A 63 -8.64 2.83 0.52
N GLY A 64 -9.24 1.89 1.25
CA GLY A 64 -9.97 2.21 2.48
C GLY A 64 -9.09 2.91 3.52
N PRO A 65 -9.70 3.65 4.46
CA PRO A 65 -8.98 4.46 5.45
C PRO A 65 -8.04 3.64 6.32
N LEU A 66 -8.36 2.38 6.64
CA LEU A 66 -7.49 1.50 7.40
C LEU A 66 -6.41 0.88 6.51
N ALA A 67 -6.77 0.41 5.31
CA ALA A 67 -5.82 -0.16 4.35
C ALA A 67 -4.74 0.84 3.87
N SER A 68 -5.04 2.14 3.88
CA SER A 68 -4.11 3.21 3.49
C SER A 68 -3.20 3.71 4.61
N THR A 69 -3.41 3.28 5.86
CA THR A 69 -2.53 3.67 6.97
C THR A 69 -1.16 3.01 6.89
N SER A 70 -0.15 3.64 7.50
CA SER A 70 1.16 3.01 7.62
C SER A 70 1.07 1.74 8.47
N VAL A 71 1.87 0.73 8.14
CA VAL A 71 1.93 -0.53 8.90
C VAL A 71 2.20 -0.27 10.39
N PHE A 72 3.03 0.72 10.71
CA PHE A 72 3.29 1.16 12.08
C PHE A 72 2.02 1.63 12.80
N ASN A 73 1.22 2.49 12.15
CA ASN A 73 -0.03 2.98 12.72
C ASN A 73 -1.08 1.88 12.79
N PHE A 74 -1.17 1.01 11.79
CA PHE A 74 -2.06 -0.16 11.80
C PHE A 74 -1.80 -1.06 13.01
N ILE A 75 -0.53 -1.43 13.25
CA ILE A 75 -0.13 -2.25 14.40
C ILE A 75 -0.45 -1.55 15.73
N LYS A 76 -0.18 -0.24 15.83
CA LYS A 76 -0.53 0.54 17.02
C LYS A 76 -2.04 0.61 17.27
N ASN A 77 -2.84 0.73 16.21
CA ASN A 77 -4.30 0.78 16.31
C ASN A 77 -4.88 -0.58 16.76
N VAL A 78 -4.34 -1.70 16.25
CA VAL A 78 -4.72 -3.04 16.69
C VAL A 78 -4.39 -3.27 18.17
N GLY A 79 -3.26 -2.74 18.66
CA GLY A 79 -2.87 -2.81 20.07
C GLY A 79 -3.50 -1.74 20.98
N ALA A 80 -4.28 -0.81 20.43
CA ALA A 80 -4.90 0.27 21.20
C ALA A 80 -6.12 -0.23 21.98
N ARG A 81 -6.54 0.55 22.98
CA ARG A 81 -7.80 0.30 23.72
C ARG A 81 -9.01 0.77 22.89
N SER A 82 -9.17 0.20 21.70
CA SER A 82 -10.27 0.43 20.77
C SER A 82 -10.91 -0.91 20.40
N PRO A 83 -12.24 -1.00 20.24
CA PRO A 83 -12.89 -2.24 19.87
C PRO A 83 -12.71 -2.61 18.38
N ALA A 84 -12.28 -1.65 17.54
CA ALA A 84 -11.87 -1.86 16.16
C ALA A 84 -10.62 -1.01 15.85
N PRO A 85 -9.67 -1.47 15.02
CA PRO A 85 -9.67 -2.70 14.21
C PRO A 85 -9.43 -3.99 15.00
N GLY A 86 -10.08 -5.08 14.57
CA GLY A 86 -10.06 -6.37 15.26
C GLY A 86 -9.28 -7.47 14.55
N GLY A 87 -9.44 -8.70 15.03
CA GLY A 87 -8.78 -9.89 14.45
C GLY A 87 -9.20 -10.19 13.00
N GLY A 88 -10.41 -9.83 12.60
CA GLY A 88 -10.89 -9.99 11.23
C GLY A 88 -10.10 -9.12 10.24
N SER A 89 -9.95 -7.82 10.53
CA SER A 89 -9.10 -6.89 9.77
C SER A 89 -7.65 -7.41 9.67
N VAL A 90 -7.09 -7.95 10.76
CA VAL A 90 -5.74 -8.52 10.76
C VAL A 90 -5.64 -9.77 9.89
N SER A 91 -6.63 -10.67 9.98
CA SER A 91 -6.65 -11.90 9.17
C SER A 91 -6.73 -11.60 7.67
N ALA A 92 -7.52 -10.60 7.27
CA ALA A 92 -7.59 -10.12 5.89
C ALA A 92 -6.24 -9.55 5.41
N CYS A 93 -5.58 -8.75 6.27
CA CYS A 93 -4.25 -8.20 5.99
C CYS A 93 -3.20 -9.32 5.80
N VAL A 94 -3.17 -10.31 6.70
CA VAL A 94 -2.25 -11.45 6.59
C VAL A 94 -2.52 -12.27 5.33
N ALA A 95 -3.79 -12.52 5.00
CA ALA A 95 -4.16 -13.22 3.77
C ALA A 95 -3.71 -12.46 2.52
N ALA A 96 -3.92 -11.13 2.48
CA ALA A 96 -3.47 -10.28 1.38
C ALA A 96 -1.94 -10.31 1.22
N MET A 97 -1.20 -10.24 2.32
CA MET A 97 0.27 -10.36 2.31
C MET A 97 0.73 -11.74 1.80
N GLY A 98 0.04 -12.82 2.18
CA GLY A 98 0.33 -14.17 1.68
C GLY A 98 0.16 -14.27 0.16
N ALA A 99 -0.94 -13.76 -0.38
CA ALA A 99 -1.18 -13.71 -1.82
C ALA A 99 -0.14 -12.82 -2.55
N ALA A 100 0.23 -11.68 -1.95
CA ALA A 100 1.25 -10.77 -2.47
C ALA A 100 2.63 -11.44 -2.58
N LEU A 101 3.03 -12.18 -1.54
CA LEU A 101 4.29 -12.93 -1.52
C LEU A 101 4.29 -14.03 -2.59
N GLY A 102 3.19 -14.76 -2.75
CA GLY A 102 3.04 -15.74 -3.82
C GLY A 102 3.20 -15.11 -5.21
N ALA A 103 2.52 -13.98 -5.45
CA ALA A 103 2.67 -13.24 -6.70
C ALA A 103 4.11 -12.78 -6.91
N MET A 104 4.77 -12.25 -5.88
CA MET A 104 6.17 -11.81 -5.92
C MET A 104 7.11 -12.94 -6.32
N VAL A 105 6.98 -14.13 -5.73
CA VAL A 105 7.82 -15.28 -6.09
C VAL A 105 7.60 -15.68 -7.54
N ALA A 106 6.35 -15.74 -8.00
CA ALA A 106 6.04 -16.03 -9.40
C ALA A 106 6.64 -14.97 -10.36
N PHE A 107 6.59 -13.69 -9.99
CA PHE A 107 7.24 -12.61 -10.72
C PHE A 107 8.78 -12.70 -10.74
N MET A 108 9.38 -13.17 -9.64
CA MET A 108 10.84 -13.34 -9.55
C MET A 108 11.35 -14.54 -10.33
N THR A 109 10.49 -15.52 -10.62
CA THR A 109 10.79 -16.69 -11.44
C THR A 109 10.56 -16.42 -12.93
N TYR A 110 9.55 -15.62 -13.24
CA TYR A 110 9.22 -15.18 -14.59
C TYR A 110 10.36 -14.37 -15.26
N GLU A 111 10.60 -14.62 -16.55
CA GLU A 111 11.57 -13.92 -17.41
C GLU A 111 13.06 -14.06 -16.99
N LYS A 112 13.38 -15.07 -16.16
CA LYS A 112 14.77 -15.46 -15.91
C LYS A 112 15.23 -16.49 -16.94
N ARG A 113 16.43 -16.28 -17.51
CA ARG A 113 17.07 -17.20 -18.47
C ARG A 113 17.11 -18.66 -18.02
N GLN A 114 17.30 -18.89 -16.73
CA GLN A 114 17.35 -20.22 -16.13
C GLN A 114 15.97 -20.90 -16.02
N PHE A 115 14.88 -20.15 -16.19
CA PHE A 115 13.49 -20.60 -15.99
C PHE A 115 12.59 -20.35 -17.21
N GLU A 116 13.15 -20.17 -18.41
CA GLU A 116 12.37 -19.93 -19.64
C GLU A 116 11.32 -21.01 -19.91
N GLN A 117 11.58 -22.26 -19.49
CA GLN A 117 10.63 -23.37 -19.60
C GLN A 117 9.39 -23.19 -18.70
N LEU A 118 9.52 -22.43 -17.61
CA LEU A 118 8.46 -22.16 -16.62
C LEU A 118 7.67 -20.88 -16.92
N ASP A 119 8.13 -20.04 -17.85
CA ASP A 119 7.50 -18.76 -18.16
C ASP A 119 6.01 -18.92 -18.48
N GLY A 120 5.65 -19.92 -19.30
CA GLY A 120 4.26 -20.19 -19.65
C GLY A 120 3.38 -20.47 -18.43
N LYS A 121 3.89 -21.23 -17.45
CA LYS A 121 3.18 -21.53 -16.19
C LYS A 121 3.10 -20.32 -15.29
N MET A 122 4.20 -19.59 -15.09
CA MET A 122 4.23 -18.40 -14.23
C MET A 122 3.25 -17.33 -14.74
N ARG A 123 3.09 -17.17 -16.05
CA ARG A 123 2.10 -16.27 -16.64
C ARG A 123 0.65 -16.61 -16.31
N GLN A 124 0.35 -17.88 -16.03
CA GLN A 124 -0.99 -18.33 -15.61
C GLN A 124 -1.19 -18.20 -14.09
N LEU A 125 -0.12 -18.36 -13.30
CA LEU A 125 -0.18 -18.29 -11.83
C LEU A 125 -0.20 -16.85 -11.30
N ILE A 126 0.47 -15.91 -11.97
CA ILE A 126 0.59 -14.51 -11.52
C ILE A 126 -0.78 -13.80 -11.42
N PRO A 127 -1.64 -13.78 -12.46
CA PRO A 127 -2.90 -13.03 -12.43
C PRO A 127 -3.84 -13.39 -11.27
N PRO A 128 -4.14 -14.67 -10.98
CA PRO A 128 -5.05 -15.01 -9.88
C PRO A 128 -4.47 -14.64 -8.50
N LEU A 129 -3.15 -14.78 -8.30
CA LEU A 129 -2.50 -14.37 -7.04
C LEU A 129 -2.59 -12.86 -6.83
N TYR A 130 -2.30 -12.08 -7.87
CA TYR A 130 -2.36 -10.62 -7.82
C TYR A 130 -3.80 -10.10 -7.66
N ALA A 131 -4.76 -10.69 -8.38
CA ALA A 131 -6.18 -10.35 -8.25
C ALA A 131 -6.69 -10.64 -6.83
N THR A 132 -6.35 -11.80 -6.27
CA THR A 132 -6.76 -12.18 -4.90
C THR A 132 -6.17 -11.25 -3.85
N MET A 133 -4.92 -10.83 -4.01
CA MET A 133 -4.32 -9.80 -3.14
C MET A 133 -5.16 -8.51 -3.17
N ASN A 134 -5.52 -8.01 -4.36
CA ASN A 134 -6.32 -6.79 -4.50
C ASN A 134 -7.74 -6.96 -3.96
N GLU A 135 -8.36 -8.14 -4.14
CA GLU A 135 -9.67 -8.45 -3.57
C GLU A 135 -9.64 -8.50 -2.03
N LEU A 136 -8.52 -8.94 -1.42
CA LEU A 136 -8.38 -9.08 0.02
C LEU A 136 -8.18 -7.74 0.75
N ILE A 137 -7.55 -6.75 0.12
CA ILE A 137 -7.25 -5.45 0.74
C ILE A 137 -8.51 -4.74 1.28
N PRO A 138 -9.62 -4.60 0.52
CA PRO A 138 -10.84 -3.98 1.01
C PRO A 138 -11.48 -4.69 2.20
N PHE A 139 -11.22 -5.99 2.43
CA PHE A 139 -11.79 -6.71 3.57
C PHE A 139 -11.22 -6.22 4.92
N ILE A 140 -10.06 -5.58 4.93
CA ILE A 140 -9.46 -4.97 6.12
C ILE A 140 -10.43 -3.92 6.71
N ASP A 141 -10.95 -3.04 5.86
CA ASP A 141 -11.91 -2.01 6.24
C ASP A 141 -13.32 -2.57 6.46
N LYS A 142 -13.77 -3.52 5.62
CA LYS A 142 -15.11 -4.13 5.75
C LYS A 142 -15.36 -4.77 7.11
N ASP A 143 -14.35 -5.39 7.71
CA ASP A 143 -14.45 -5.97 9.06
C ASP A 143 -14.72 -4.89 10.12
N THR A 144 -13.98 -3.79 10.04
CA THR A 144 -14.15 -2.64 10.95
C THR A 144 -15.52 -2.00 10.76
N THR A 145 -15.99 -1.83 9.51
CA THR A 145 -17.32 -1.28 9.23
C THR A 145 -18.43 -2.20 9.75
N ALA A 146 -18.37 -3.51 9.47
CA ALA A 146 -19.40 -4.45 9.93
C ALA A 146 -19.49 -4.51 11.47
N PHE A 147 -18.35 -4.41 12.16
CA PHE A 147 -18.32 -4.33 13.62
C PHE A 147 -18.93 -3.02 14.14
N ASN A 148 -18.62 -1.89 13.50
CA ASN A 148 -19.17 -0.59 13.88
C ASN A 148 -20.69 -0.54 13.68
N ASP A 149 -21.21 -1.13 12.60
CA ASP A 149 -22.64 -1.24 12.31
C ASP A 149 -23.35 -2.04 13.41
N TYR A 150 -22.81 -3.22 13.76
CA TYR A 150 -23.33 -4.02 14.87
C TYR A 150 -23.35 -3.26 16.21
N MET A 151 -22.30 -2.50 16.49
CA MET A 151 -22.22 -1.66 17.69
C MET A 151 -23.23 -0.50 17.67
N ALA A 152 -23.58 0.02 16.48
CA ALA A 152 -24.62 1.03 16.32
C ALA A 152 -26.01 0.42 16.55
N ALA A 153 -26.29 -0.77 15.99
CA ALA A 153 -27.53 -1.50 16.23
C ALA A 153 -27.74 -1.82 17.71
N CYS A 154 -26.67 -2.18 18.44
CA CYS A 154 -26.74 -2.43 19.88
C CYS A 154 -27.22 -1.21 20.70
N LYS A 155 -26.96 0.01 20.22
CA LYS A 155 -27.29 1.28 20.87
C LYS A 155 -28.71 1.79 20.57
N LEU A 156 -29.47 1.10 19.72
CA LEU A 156 -30.86 1.46 19.42
C LEU A 156 -31.73 1.45 20.70
N PRO A 157 -32.79 2.28 20.75
CA PRO A 157 -33.70 2.34 21.89
C PRO A 157 -34.42 1.01 22.10
N LYS A 158 -34.90 0.82 23.33
CA LYS A 158 -35.49 -0.45 23.82
C LYS A 158 -36.66 -0.18 24.79
N GLY A 159 -37.32 0.96 24.63
CA GLY A 159 -38.37 1.43 25.53
C GLY A 159 -39.74 0.82 25.23
N THR A 160 -40.01 0.53 23.96
CA THR A 160 -41.27 -0.08 23.51
C THR A 160 -41.05 -1.45 22.86
N PRO A 161 -42.08 -2.32 22.81
CA PRO A 161 -41.98 -3.61 22.11
C PRO A 161 -41.68 -3.43 20.61
N GLU A 162 -42.16 -2.36 19.98
CA GLU A 162 -41.84 -2.05 18.57
C GLU A 162 -40.37 -1.65 18.39
N GLU A 163 -39.82 -0.83 19.29
CA GLU A 163 -38.40 -0.46 19.29
C GLU A 163 -37.50 -1.68 19.51
N GLN A 164 -37.91 -2.57 20.41
CA GLN A 164 -37.21 -3.82 20.67
C GLN A 164 -37.17 -4.71 19.42
N ALA A 165 -38.30 -4.85 18.71
CA ALA A 165 -38.36 -5.64 17.48
C ALA A 165 -37.45 -5.08 16.37
N VAL A 166 -37.44 -3.75 16.17
CA VAL A 166 -36.57 -3.09 15.20
C VAL A 166 -35.09 -3.26 15.56
N ARG A 167 -34.76 -3.12 16.85
CA ARG A 167 -33.41 -3.32 17.37
C ARG A 167 -32.94 -4.76 17.15
N ASP A 168 -33.77 -5.75 17.47
CA ASP A 168 -33.41 -7.16 17.34
C ASP A 168 -33.24 -7.54 15.86
N GLN A 169 -34.07 -6.99 14.96
CA GLN A 169 -33.91 -7.18 13.52
C GLN A 169 -32.58 -6.57 13.02
N ALA A 170 -32.30 -5.31 13.35
CA ALA A 170 -31.08 -4.62 12.93
C ALA A 170 -29.82 -5.34 13.45
N MET A 171 -29.81 -5.73 14.72
CA MET A 171 -28.71 -6.51 15.30
C MET A 171 -28.49 -7.82 14.56
N GLN A 172 -29.56 -8.49 14.15
CA GLN A 172 -29.44 -9.79 13.48
C GLN A 172 -28.99 -9.67 12.02
N GLU A 173 -29.38 -8.60 11.34
CA GLU A 173 -28.89 -8.29 10.00
C GLU A 173 -27.40 -7.92 10.03
N ASP A 174 -26.97 -7.08 10.98
CA ASP A 174 -25.57 -6.68 11.10
C ASP A 174 -24.68 -7.82 11.58
N LEU A 175 -25.19 -8.72 12.44
CA LEU A 175 -24.45 -9.93 12.83
C LEU A 175 -24.22 -10.85 11.62
N LYS A 176 -25.22 -11.01 10.73
CA LYS A 176 -25.04 -11.76 9.48
C LYS A 176 -23.95 -11.13 8.60
N LYS A 177 -23.93 -9.80 8.46
CA LYS A 177 -22.87 -9.10 7.72
C LYS A 177 -21.49 -9.33 8.37
N ALA A 178 -21.40 -9.22 9.69
CA ALA A 178 -20.17 -9.42 10.45
C ALA A 178 -19.61 -10.85 10.28
N ILE A 179 -20.47 -11.86 10.14
CA ILE A 179 -20.05 -13.25 9.86
C ILE A 179 -19.69 -13.46 8.38
N GLN A 180 -20.34 -12.75 7.46
CA GLN A 180 -20.06 -12.87 6.03
C GLN A 180 -18.67 -12.36 5.64
N VAL A 181 -18.15 -11.33 6.33
CA VAL A 181 -16.81 -10.78 6.08
C VAL A 181 -15.70 -11.83 6.25
N PRO A 182 -15.51 -12.48 7.43
CA PRO A 182 -14.48 -13.49 7.60
C PRO A 182 -14.71 -14.72 6.71
N LEU A 183 -15.97 -15.11 6.45
CA LEU A 183 -16.27 -16.17 5.49
C LEU A 183 -15.76 -15.83 4.08
N ALA A 184 -15.99 -14.60 3.62
CA ALA A 184 -15.51 -14.14 2.32
C ALA A 184 -13.98 -14.07 2.28
N VAL A 185 -13.31 -13.67 3.36
CA VAL A 185 -11.84 -13.70 3.48
C VAL A 185 -11.33 -15.13 3.34
N MET A 186 -11.91 -16.09 4.08
CA MET A 186 -11.53 -17.50 4.00
C MET A 186 -11.71 -18.07 2.59
N GLN A 187 -12.86 -17.82 1.97
CA GLN A 187 -13.15 -18.30 0.61
C GLN A 187 -12.17 -17.69 -0.40
N THR A 188 -11.93 -16.39 -0.31
CA THR A 188 -11.04 -15.66 -1.24
C THR A 188 -9.59 -16.12 -1.08
N ALA A 189 -9.11 -16.28 0.14
CA ALA A 189 -7.78 -16.82 0.41
C ALA A 189 -7.63 -18.27 -0.08
N ASN A 190 -8.67 -19.10 0.06
CA ASN A 190 -8.63 -20.49 -0.39
C ASN A 190 -8.58 -20.63 -1.93
N ARG A 191 -9.08 -19.64 -2.69
CA ARG A 191 -9.06 -19.68 -4.17
C ARG A 191 -7.65 -19.79 -4.75
N VAL A 192 -6.64 -19.27 -4.07
CA VAL A 192 -5.25 -19.26 -4.53
C VAL A 192 -4.41 -20.42 -4.01
N TRP A 193 -4.99 -21.30 -3.20
CA TRP A 193 -4.26 -22.43 -2.61
C TRP A 193 -3.63 -23.32 -3.68
N GLY A 194 -4.38 -23.69 -4.72
CA GLY A 194 -3.87 -24.52 -5.81
C GLY A 194 -2.72 -23.86 -6.56
N GLN A 195 -2.81 -22.55 -6.82
CA GLN A 195 -1.75 -21.79 -7.50
C GLN A 195 -0.50 -21.70 -6.64
N LEU A 196 -0.63 -21.58 -5.32
CA LEU A 196 0.50 -21.62 -4.39
C LEU A 196 1.16 -23.00 -4.36
N GLN A 197 0.38 -24.08 -4.42
CA GLN A 197 0.93 -25.44 -4.53
C GLN A 197 1.70 -25.63 -5.84
N GLU A 198 1.12 -25.24 -6.98
CA GLU A 198 1.79 -25.29 -8.28
C GLU A 198 3.07 -24.44 -8.31
N LEU A 199 3.06 -23.27 -7.66
CA LEU A 199 4.23 -22.43 -7.52
C LEU A 199 5.34 -23.14 -6.74
N HIS A 200 5.01 -23.80 -5.63
CA HIS A 200 5.97 -24.56 -4.82
C HIS A 200 6.59 -25.74 -5.59
N TYR A 201 5.85 -26.41 -6.47
CA TYR A 201 6.39 -27.50 -7.28
C TYR A 201 7.42 -27.04 -8.32
N HIS A 202 7.47 -25.75 -8.64
CA HIS A 202 8.28 -25.20 -9.73
C HIS A 202 9.42 -24.28 -9.27
N VAL A 203 9.49 -23.95 -7.99
CA VAL A 203 10.48 -23.04 -7.39
C VAL A 203 11.16 -23.74 -6.22
#